data_AF-A0A7C4XDL5-F1
#
_entry.id   AF-A0A7C4XDL5-F1
#
_cell.length_a   1.000
_cell.length_b   1.000
_cell.length_c   1.000
_cell.angle_alpha   90.00
_cell.angle_beta   90.00
_cell.angle_gamma   90.00
#
_symmetry.space_group_name_H-M   'P 1'
#
loop_
_entity.id
_entity.type
_entity.pdbx_description
1 polymer ?
#
loop_
_entity_poly.entity_id
_entity_poly.type
_entity_poly.pdbx_seq_one_letter_code
_entity_poly.pdbx_strand_id
1 'polypeptide(L)'
;MRSVAAAPTWSRLTDARPVFGFLALSGGLWLGALVAWQLGRWDLAVVLTGLGAAVPILWMVAHLYWRPATWVLRVPVDPSTVEIEVLHALREHHATAVVDSAPSGDGLLRGCEKVLRVSSPACIVRWRAATKGTVRVGSALYLVTGPRDAAAVHPLREAISSRFQGASPGAA
;
A
#
# COMPACT_ATOMS: atom_id res chain seq x y z
N MET A 1 -25.26 -19.09 7.70
CA MET A 1 -23.91 -19.43 7.18
C MET A 1 -22.88 -18.70 8.02
N ARG A 2 -22.12 -19.44 8.86
CA ARG A 2 -21.08 -18.85 9.71
C ARG A 2 -19.96 -18.33 8.82
N SER A 3 -19.72 -17.03 8.80
CA SER A 3 -18.48 -16.49 8.25
C SER A 3 -17.34 -17.06 9.08
N VAL A 4 -16.54 -17.94 8.49
CA VAL A 4 -15.24 -18.32 9.05
C VAL A 4 -14.50 -17.01 9.27
N ALA A 5 -14.21 -16.66 10.52
CA ALA A 5 -13.36 -15.52 10.83
C ALA A 5 -12.01 -15.83 10.19
N ALA A 6 -11.73 -15.22 9.04
CA ALA A 6 -10.47 -15.39 8.36
C ALA A 6 -9.38 -14.90 9.31
N ALA A 7 -8.37 -15.74 9.54
CA ALA A 7 -7.22 -15.37 10.33
C ALA A 7 -6.64 -14.04 9.80
N PRO A 8 -6.08 -13.19 10.69
CA PRO A 8 -5.50 -11.91 10.30
C PRO A 8 -4.30 -12.15 9.37
N THR A 9 -4.52 -12.04 8.06
CA THR A 9 -3.49 -12.26 7.03
C THR A 9 -3.08 -10.93 6.42
N TRP A 10 -1.77 -10.68 6.40
CA TRP A 10 -1.20 -9.54 5.68
C TRP A 10 -1.28 -9.76 4.17
N SER A 11 -1.81 -8.76 3.46
CA SER A 11 -1.77 -8.68 2.01
C SER A 11 -0.98 -7.45 1.59
N ARG A 12 -0.17 -7.58 0.53
CA ARG A 12 0.50 -6.42 -0.07
C ARG A 12 -0.47 -5.74 -1.03
N LEU A 13 -0.67 -4.43 -0.87
CA LEU A 13 -1.37 -3.62 -1.85
C LEU A 13 -0.38 -3.15 -2.91
N THR A 14 -0.63 -3.54 -4.14
CA THR A 14 0.06 -3.01 -5.32
C THR A 14 -0.83 -1.95 -5.94
N ASP A 15 -0.35 -0.72 -6.01
CA ASP A 15 -1.04 0.34 -6.75
C ASP A 15 -0.95 0.03 -8.25
N ALA A 16 -2.09 -0.05 -8.94
CA ALA A 16 -2.15 -0.32 -10.37
C ALA A 16 -1.88 0.92 -11.24
N ARG A 17 -1.87 2.14 -10.65
CA ARG A 17 -1.63 3.39 -11.38
C ARG A 17 -0.36 3.42 -12.24
N PRO A 18 0.79 2.87 -11.79
CA PRO A 18 1.99 2.79 -12.63
C PRO A 18 1.76 1.96 -13.90
N VAL A 19 0.94 0.91 -13.84
CA VAL A 19 0.61 0.09 -15.02
C VAL A 19 -0.13 0.91 -16.06
N PHE A 20 -1.12 1.70 -15.63
CA PHE A 20 -1.83 2.61 -16.54
C PHE A 20 -0.92 3.69 -17.12
N GLY A 21 -0.01 4.26 -16.32
CA GLY A 21 0.98 5.21 -16.81
C GLY A 21 1.92 4.61 -17.85
N PHE A 22 2.38 3.38 -17.64
CA PHE A 22 3.18 2.64 -18.61
C PHE A 22 2.43 2.40 -19.92
N LEU A 23 1.18 1.96 -19.85
CA LEU A 23 0.35 1.73 -21.04
C LEU A 23 0.12 3.02 -21.82
N ALA A 24 -0.15 4.13 -21.13
CA ALA A 24 -0.33 5.44 -21.76
C ALA A 24 0.96 5.95 -22.43
N LEU A 25 2.11 5.85 -21.73
CA LEU A 25 3.42 6.25 -22.26
C LEU A 25 3.82 5.40 -23.46
N SER A 26 3.72 4.08 -23.33
CA SER A 26 4.03 3.15 -24.41
C SER A 26 3.11 3.40 -25.60
N GLY A 27 1.79 3.34 -25.39
CA GLY A 27 0.79 3.56 -26.44
C GLY A 27 0.99 4.91 -27.14
N GLY A 28 1.22 5.99 -26.39
CA GLY A 28 1.46 7.32 -26.96
C GLY A 28 2.72 7.41 -27.83
N LEU A 29 3.82 6.81 -27.39
CA LEU A 29 5.08 6.83 -28.13
C LEU A 29 5.00 5.99 -29.41
N TRP A 30 4.42 4.80 -29.34
CA TRP A 30 4.23 3.93 -30.49
C TRP A 30 3.23 4.52 -31.50
N LEU A 31 2.12 5.08 -31.03
CA LEU A 31 1.15 5.74 -31.90
C LEU A 31 1.76 7.00 -32.54
N GLY A 32 2.55 7.77 -31.79
CA GLY A 32 3.29 8.91 -32.30
C GLY A 32 4.30 8.52 -33.38
N ALA A 33 5.01 7.40 -33.20
CA ALA A 33 5.93 6.86 -34.20
C ALA A 33 5.21 6.50 -35.50
N LEU A 34 4.04 5.85 -35.41
CA LEU A 34 3.20 5.53 -36.57
C LEU A 34 2.69 6.78 -37.29
N VAL A 35 2.26 7.80 -36.54
CA VAL A 35 1.82 9.07 -37.15
C VAL A 35 2.98 9.77 -37.84
N ALA A 36 4.16 9.83 -37.21
CA ALA A 36 5.36 10.40 -37.82
C ALA A 36 5.76 9.65 -39.11
N TRP A 37 5.65 8.32 -39.10
CA TRP A 37 5.86 7.45 -40.27
C TRP A 37 4.91 7.83 -41.41
N GLN A 38 3.60 7.95 -41.13
CA GLN A 38 2.60 8.33 -42.14
C GLN A 38 2.79 9.74 -42.69
N LEU A 39 3.36 10.66 -41.90
CA LEU A 39 3.68 12.03 -42.32
C LEU A 39 5.02 12.13 -43.09
N GLY A 40 5.70 11.01 -43.35
CA GLY A 40 7.01 10.98 -44.02
C GLY A 40 8.17 11.51 -43.17
N ARG A 41 7.94 11.70 -41.85
CA ARG A 41 8.95 12.15 -40.88
C ARG A 41 9.66 10.95 -40.26
N TRP A 42 10.47 10.29 -41.08
CA TRP A 42 11.21 9.08 -40.68
C TRP A 42 12.19 9.33 -39.53
N ASP A 43 12.78 10.52 -39.48
CA ASP A 43 13.62 11.02 -38.39
C ASP A 43 12.92 10.89 -37.04
N LEU A 44 11.70 11.42 -36.94
CA LEU A 44 10.88 11.36 -35.73
C LEU A 44 10.37 9.94 -35.46
N ALA A 45 9.99 9.19 -36.49
CA ALA A 45 9.49 7.83 -36.32
C ALA A 45 10.55 6.94 -35.64
N VAL A 46 11.81 7.04 -36.07
CA VAL A 46 12.93 6.28 -35.48
C VAL A 46 13.17 6.71 -34.03
N VAL A 47 13.21 8.01 -33.75
CA VAL A 47 13.41 8.54 -32.39
C VAL A 47 12.28 8.08 -31.45
N LEU A 48 11.02 8.22 -31.87
CA LEU A 48 9.86 7.84 -31.07
C LEU A 48 9.80 6.33 -30.81
N THR A 49 10.21 5.52 -31.79
CA THR A 49 10.32 4.06 -31.62
C THR A 49 11.38 3.70 -30.58
N GLY A 50 12.57 4.32 -30.65
CA GLY A 50 13.63 4.14 -29.67
C GLY A 50 13.22 4.56 -28.26
N LEU A 51 12.55 5.72 -28.14
CA LEU A 51 11.99 6.17 -26.87
C LEU A 51 10.89 5.24 -26.36
N GLY A 52 10.02 4.74 -27.25
CA GLY A 52 8.96 3.79 -26.94
C GLY A 52 9.47 2.46 -26.37
N ALA A 53 10.68 2.04 -26.75
CA ALA A 53 11.32 0.84 -26.22
C ALA A 53 11.92 1.05 -24.82
N ALA A 54 12.53 2.22 -24.55
CA ALA A 54 13.30 2.44 -23.33
C ALA A 54 12.56 3.23 -22.24
N VAL A 55 11.88 4.33 -22.61
CA VAL A 55 11.30 5.29 -21.65
C VAL A 55 10.22 4.65 -20.77
N PRO A 56 9.25 3.86 -21.29
CA PRO A 56 8.24 3.25 -20.45
C PRO A 56 8.85 2.28 -19.41
N ILE A 57 9.90 1.54 -19.78
CA ILE A 57 10.58 0.61 -18.88
C ILE A 57 11.32 1.37 -17.78
N LEU A 58 12.14 2.35 -18.13
CA LEU A 58 12.88 3.16 -17.16
C LEU A 58 11.94 3.88 -16.20
N TRP A 59 10.85 4.44 -16.73
CA TRP A 59 9.81 5.09 -15.93
C TRP A 59 9.12 4.12 -14.97
N MET A 60 8.77 2.90 -15.44
CA MET A 60 8.16 1.85 -14.63
C MET A 60 9.10 1.39 -13.51
N VAL A 61 10.38 1.14 -13.83
CA VAL A 61 11.40 0.74 -12.85
C VAL A 61 11.55 1.83 -11.79
N ALA A 62 11.71 3.09 -12.18
CA ALA A 62 11.76 4.19 -11.22
C ALA A 62 10.51 4.22 -10.34
N HIS A 63 9.32 4.06 -10.93
CA HIS A 63 8.10 4.03 -10.15
C HIS A 63 8.06 2.84 -9.18
N LEU A 64 8.40 1.62 -9.59
CA LEU A 64 8.35 0.45 -8.71
C LEU A 64 9.40 0.49 -7.58
N TYR A 65 10.60 1.00 -7.85
CA TYR A 65 11.69 1.06 -6.86
C TYR A 65 11.50 2.17 -5.82
N TRP A 66 10.94 3.31 -6.19
CA TRP A 66 10.79 4.46 -5.29
C TRP A 66 9.44 4.49 -4.57
N ARG A 67 8.53 3.55 -4.86
CA ARG A 67 7.22 3.51 -4.21
C ARG A 67 7.30 2.99 -2.78
N PRO A 68 6.58 3.62 -1.84
CA PRO A 68 6.40 3.06 -0.51
C PRO A 68 5.64 1.73 -0.60
N ALA A 69 6.10 0.71 0.12
CA ALA A 69 5.38 -0.55 0.20
C ALA A 69 4.16 -0.38 1.12
N THR A 70 2.98 -0.75 0.63
CA THR A 70 1.75 -0.71 1.43
C THR A 70 1.30 -2.13 1.74
N TRP A 71 1.15 -2.44 3.03
CA TRP A 71 0.64 -3.70 3.53
C TRP A 71 -0.69 -3.48 4.23
N VAL A 72 -1.59 -4.45 4.13
CA VAL A 72 -2.90 -4.41 4.77
C VAL A 72 -3.13 -5.67 5.58
N LEU A 73 -3.45 -5.50 6.84
CA LEU A 73 -3.97 -6.54 7.71
C LEU A 73 -5.47 -6.31 7.90
N ARG A 74 -6.28 -7.30 7.53
CA ARG A 74 -7.73 -7.27 7.80
C ARG A 74 -7.97 -8.01 9.11
N VAL A 75 -8.60 -7.35 10.06
CA VAL A 75 -8.85 -7.89 11.40
C VAL A 75 -10.37 -7.87 11.66
N PRO A 76 -10.99 -9.02 12.00
CA PRO A 76 -12.41 -9.11 12.32
C PRO A 76 -12.68 -8.68 13.77
N VAL A 77 -12.11 -7.55 14.21
CA VAL A 77 -12.17 -7.07 15.59
C VAL A 77 -12.49 -5.57 15.60
N ASP A 78 -13.10 -5.11 16.69
CA ASP A 78 -13.41 -3.70 16.94
C ASP A 78 -12.14 -2.82 16.82
N PRO A 79 -12.24 -1.65 16.16
CA PRO A 79 -11.07 -0.81 15.89
C PRO A 79 -10.38 -0.27 17.14
N SER A 80 -11.07 -0.16 18.28
CA SER A 80 -10.44 0.26 19.53
C SER A 80 -9.47 -0.79 20.08
N THR A 81 -9.82 -2.07 19.98
CA THR A 81 -8.94 -3.19 20.35
C THR A 81 -7.75 -3.29 19.40
N VAL A 82 -7.97 -3.07 18.10
CA VAL A 82 -6.88 -3.04 17.11
C VAL A 82 -5.88 -1.93 17.42
N GLU A 83 -6.34 -0.75 17.82
CA GLU A 83 -5.48 0.37 18.22
C GLU A 83 -4.60 0.02 19.44
N ILE A 84 -5.19 -0.57 20.48
CA ILE A 84 -4.48 -0.96 21.71
C ILE A 84 -3.39 -1.99 21.41
N GLU A 85 -3.70 -3.05 20.67
CA GLU A 85 -2.74 -4.10 20.35
C GLU A 85 -1.59 -3.59 19.46
N VAL A 86 -1.89 -2.70 18.53
CA VAL A 86 -0.88 -2.06 17.68
C VAL A 86 0.03 -1.14 18.51
N LEU A 87 -0.52 -0.34 19.43
CA LEU A 87 0.27 0.51 20.32
C LEU A 87 1.17 -0.31 21.26
N HIS A 88 0.67 -1.45 21.76
CA HIS A 88 1.48 -2.38 22.55
C HIS A 88 2.64 -2.97 21.74
N ALA A 89 2.36 -3.49 20.54
CA ALA A 89 3.39 -4.03 19.66
C ALA A 89 4.47 -2.99 19.32
N LEU A 90 4.08 -1.72 19.10
CA LEU A 90 5.01 -0.62 18.84
C LEU A 90 5.87 -0.27 20.06
N ARG A 91 5.29 -0.27 21.26
CA ARG A 91 6.00 0.04 22.50
C ARG A 91 7.07 -1.00 22.82
N GLU A 92 6.77 -2.29 22.63
CA GLU A 92 7.72 -3.39 22.87
C GLU A 92 8.92 -3.36 21.92
N HIS A 93 8.70 -2.91 20.69
CA HIS A 93 9.78 -2.72 19.71
C HIS A 93 10.49 -1.37 19.81
N HIS A 94 10.30 -0.62 20.91
CA HIS A 94 10.97 0.66 21.17
C HIS A 94 10.76 1.69 20.04
N ALA A 95 9.67 1.56 19.30
CA ALA A 95 9.31 2.46 18.22
C ALA A 95 8.61 3.70 18.80
N THR A 96 9.12 4.90 18.51
CA THR A 96 8.39 6.13 18.85
C THR A 96 7.28 6.35 17.83
N ALA A 97 6.04 6.37 18.32
CA ALA A 97 4.85 6.57 17.52
C ALA A 97 4.21 7.94 17.81
N VAL A 98 4.03 8.75 16.77
CA VAL A 98 3.29 10.02 16.86
C VAL A 98 1.88 9.79 16.33
N VAL A 99 0.85 10.06 17.14
CA VAL A 99 -0.56 9.98 16.75
C VAL A 99 -0.96 11.30 16.10
N ASP A 100 -1.21 11.28 14.80
CA ASP A 100 -1.82 12.40 14.07
C ASP A 100 -3.32 12.12 13.89
N SER A 101 -4.18 13.07 14.27
CA SER A 101 -5.56 13.11 13.78
C SER A 101 -5.54 13.37 12.28
N ALA A 102 -6.06 12.44 11.48
CA ALA A 102 -5.85 12.46 10.03
C ALA A 102 -6.59 13.64 9.36
N PRO A 103 -5.92 14.59 8.69
CA PRO A 103 -6.57 15.33 7.62
C PRO A 103 -6.92 14.34 6.50
N SER A 104 -8.07 14.54 5.87
CA SER A 104 -8.55 13.76 4.72
C SER A 104 -7.51 13.72 3.60
N GLY A 105 -6.61 12.73 3.63
CA GLY A 105 -5.54 12.58 2.65
C GLY A 105 -6.05 12.04 1.31
N ASP A 106 -5.35 12.42 0.23
CA ASP A 106 -5.64 11.93 -1.11
C ASP A 106 -5.22 10.47 -1.34
N GLY A 107 -5.92 9.77 -2.25
CA GLY A 107 -5.57 8.42 -2.71
C GLY A 107 -6.07 7.27 -1.84
N LEU A 108 -5.27 6.19 -1.73
CA LEU A 108 -5.55 4.95 -0.95
C LEU A 108 -5.84 5.18 0.54
N LEU A 109 -5.61 6.41 1.00
CA LEU A 109 -5.58 6.85 2.38
C LEU A 109 -6.87 7.58 2.81
N ARG A 110 -7.79 7.80 1.86
CA ARG A 110 -9.05 8.51 2.08
C ARG A 110 -10.00 7.68 2.96
N GLY A 111 -10.44 8.26 4.08
CA GLY A 111 -11.35 7.61 5.03
C GLY A 111 -10.69 6.77 6.13
N CYS A 112 -9.38 6.96 6.39
CA CYS A 112 -8.76 6.44 7.62
C CYS A 112 -9.16 7.30 8.82
N GLU A 113 -9.42 6.67 9.97
CA GLU A 113 -9.87 7.39 11.18
C GLU A 113 -8.68 8.01 11.94
N LYS A 114 -7.53 7.32 11.96
CA LYS A 114 -6.32 7.76 12.67
C LYS A 114 -5.04 7.35 11.94
N VAL A 115 -3.97 8.09 12.20
CA VAL A 115 -2.63 7.86 11.62
C VAL A 115 -1.59 7.85 12.74
N LEU A 116 -0.77 6.81 12.76
CA LEU A 116 0.39 6.66 13.63
C LEU A 116 1.65 6.73 12.76
N ARG A 117 2.60 7.60 13.08
CA ARG A 117 3.92 7.64 12.43
C ARG A 117 4.96 7.03 13.35
N VAL A 118 5.60 5.99 12.87
CA VAL A 118 6.73 5.32 13.51
C VAL A 118 8.02 5.93 12.95
N SER A 119 8.91 6.41 13.81
CA SER A 119 10.17 7.06 13.39
C SER A 119 11.22 6.07 12.91
N SER A 120 11.24 4.86 13.47
CA SER A 120 12.16 3.78 13.13
C SER A 120 11.44 2.43 13.26
N PRO A 121 11.16 1.71 12.15
CA PRO A 121 11.33 2.14 10.76
C PRO A 121 10.39 3.31 10.40
N ALA A 122 10.75 4.13 9.40
CA ALA A 122 9.91 5.23 8.93
C ALA A 122 8.64 4.69 8.26
N CYS A 123 7.60 4.51 9.08
CA CYS A 123 6.39 3.79 8.72
C CYS A 123 5.15 4.55 9.19
N ILE A 124 4.11 4.54 8.37
CA ILE A 124 2.81 5.12 8.66
C ILE A 124 1.83 3.97 8.86
N VAL A 125 1.35 3.81 10.09
CA VAL A 125 0.30 2.87 10.44
C VAL A 125 -1.03 3.63 10.41
N ARG A 126 -2.05 3.08 9.76
CA ARG A 126 -3.40 3.66 9.72
C ARG A 126 -4.42 2.58 9.91
N TRP A 127 -5.59 2.91 10.43
CA TRP A 127 -6.70 1.97 10.39
C TRP A 127 -7.98 2.62 9.90
N ARG A 128 -8.82 1.77 9.34
CA ARG A 128 -10.10 2.12 8.78
C ARG A 128 -11.12 1.07 9.22
N ALA A 129 -12.27 1.54 9.68
CA ALA A 129 -13.44 0.67 9.83
C ALA A 129 -13.80 0.04 8.49
N ALA A 130 -13.83 -1.29 8.44
CA ALA A 130 -14.44 -2.02 7.34
C ALA A 130 -15.96 -1.94 7.53
N THR A 131 -16.65 -1.24 6.63
CA THR A 131 -18.11 -1.18 6.61
C THR A 131 -18.68 -1.92 5.40
N LYS A 132 -19.82 -2.58 5.59
CA LYS A 132 -20.63 -3.15 4.50
C LYS A 132 -21.98 -2.43 4.57
N GLY A 133 -22.17 -1.43 3.70
CA GLY A 133 -23.26 -0.46 3.85
C GLY A 133 -23.01 0.43 5.08
N THR A 134 -24.01 0.56 5.96
CA THR A 134 -23.92 1.30 7.22
C THR A 134 -23.40 0.45 8.39
N VAL A 135 -23.25 -0.86 8.20
CA VAL A 135 -22.86 -1.79 9.26
C VAL A 135 -21.35 -1.95 9.31
N ARG A 136 -20.74 -1.77 10.49
CA ARG A 136 -19.32 -2.03 10.75
C ARG A 136 -19.09 -3.54 10.85
N VAL A 137 -18.20 -4.08 10.02
CA VAL A 137 -17.95 -5.53 9.88
C VAL A 137 -16.53 -5.91 10.31
N GLY A 138 -15.68 -4.93 10.62
CA GLY A 138 -14.34 -5.16 11.14
C GLY A 138 -13.44 -3.94 10.97
N SER A 139 -12.13 -4.18 10.99
CA SER A 139 -11.11 -3.15 10.88
C SER A 139 -10.02 -3.56 9.89
N ALA A 140 -9.55 -2.61 9.08
CA ALA A 140 -8.40 -2.79 8.21
C ALA A 140 -7.27 -1.90 8.69
N LEU A 141 -6.14 -2.52 9.03
CA LEU A 141 -4.89 -1.86 9.38
C LEU A 141 -4.04 -1.75 8.11
N TYR A 142 -3.56 -0.56 7.80
CA TYR A 142 -2.68 -0.24 6.69
C TYR A 142 -1.33 0.15 7.25
N LEU A 143 -0.28 -0.46 6.70
CA LEU A 143 1.11 -0.21 7.06
C LEU A 143 1.81 0.29 5.79
N VAL A 144 2.16 1.56 5.75
CA VAL A 144 2.80 2.22 4.60
C VAL A 144 4.24 2.52 4.98
N THR A 145 5.20 1.99 4.23
CA THR A 145 6.61 2.01 4.61
C THR A 145 7.43 2.66 3.52
N GLY A 146 8.48 3.39 3.90
CA GLY A 146 9.43 3.90 2.93
C GLY A 146 10.06 2.79 2.08
N PRO A 147 10.54 3.08 0.86
CA PRO A 147 11.17 2.09 -0.02
C PRO A 147 12.45 1.49 0.59
N ARG A 148 13.14 2.19 1.49
CA ARG A 148 14.37 1.71 2.17
C ARG A 148 14.10 0.83 3.40
N ASP A 149 12.88 0.84 3.92
CA ASP A 149 12.56 0.21 5.21
C ASP A 149 11.78 -1.11 5.07
N ALA A 150 11.57 -1.59 3.83
CA ALA A 150 10.73 -2.76 3.55
C ALA A 150 11.19 -4.03 4.30
N ALA A 151 12.49 -4.21 4.53
CA ALA A 151 13.03 -5.33 5.30
C ALA A 151 12.82 -5.17 6.81
N ALA A 152 12.94 -3.95 7.34
CA ALA A 152 12.74 -3.62 8.75
C ALA A 152 11.26 -3.72 9.20
N VAL A 153 10.35 -3.83 8.25
CA VAL A 153 8.90 -3.89 8.46
C VAL A 153 8.41 -5.31 8.75
N HIS A 154 9.14 -6.33 8.31
CA HIS A 154 8.82 -7.73 8.57
C HIS A 154 8.63 -8.03 10.07
N PRO A 155 9.58 -7.70 10.97
CA PRO A 155 9.42 -7.98 12.40
C PRO A 155 8.22 -7.25 13.00
N LEU A 156 7.94 -6.02 12.55
CA LEU A 156 6.76 -5.28 13.02
C LEU A 156 5.45 -5.95 12.57
N ARG A 157 5.39 -6.47 11.35
CA ARG A 157 4.22 -7.22 10.85
C ARG A 157 4.01 -8.50 11.64
N GLU A 158 5.08 -9.23 11.95
CA GLU A 158 5.02 -10.45 12.76
C GLU A 158 4.57 -10.17 14.19
N ALA A 159 5.11 -9.13 14.83
CA ALA A 159 4.72 -8.73 16.18
C ALA A 159 3.25 -8.33 16.28
N ILE A 160 2.74 -7.61 15.28
CA ILE A 160 1.31 -7.26 15.21
C ILE A 160 0.46 -8.52 14.96
N SER A 161 0.89 -9.41 14.06
CA SER A 161 0.16 -10.65 13.77
C SER A 161 0.10 -11.61 14.96
N SER A 162 1.18 -11.78 15.71
CA SER A 162 1.23 -12.69 16.86
C SER A 162 0.27 -12.28 17.97
N ARG A 163 0.07 -10.97 18.17
CA ARG A 163 -0.93 -10.41 19.10
C ARG A 163 -2.34 -10.80 18.73
N PHE A 164 -2.70 -10.70 17.45
CA PHE A 164 -4.03 -11.08 16.99
C PHE A 164 -4.23 -12.60 16.87
N GLN A 165 -3.16 -13.39 16.85
CA GLN A 165 -3.24 -14.86 16.95
C GLN A 165 -3.37 -15.32 18.41
N GLY A 166 -2.68 -14.67 19.35
CA GLY A 166 -2.77 -14.94 20.80
C GLY A 166 -4.06 -14.47 21.45
N ALA A 167 -4.77 -13.52 20.83
CA ALA A 167 -6.09 -13.06 21.26
C ALA A 167 -7.25 -13.96 20.80
N SER A 168 -6.98 -15.08 20.10
CA SER A 168 -8.02 -16.08 19.84
C SER A 168 -8.36 -16.76 21.16
N PRO A 169 -9.56 -16.59 21.72
CA PRO A 169 -9.91 -17.23 22.98
C PRO A 169 -9.81 -18.73 22.78
N GLY A 170 -9.06 -19.38 23.66
CA GLY A 170 -8.99 -20.82 23.74
C GLY A 170 -10.40 -21.41 23.71
N ALA A 171 -10.56 -22.44 22.89
CA ALA A 171 -11.56 -23.45 23.13
C ALA A 171 -11.29 -24.03 24.53
N ALA A 172 -12.05 -23.55 25.50
CA ALA A 172 -12.31 -24.24 26.76
C ALA A 172 -13.75 -24.77 26.69
#